data_AF-A0A2M7VST4-F1
#
_entry.id   AF-A0A2M7VST4-F1
#
_cell.length_a   1.000
_cell.length_b   1.000
_cell.length_c   1.000
_cell.angle_alpha   90.00
_cell.angle_beta   90.00
_cell.angle_gamma   90.00
#
_symmetry.space_group_name_H-M   'P 1'
#
loop_
_entity.id
_entity.type
_entity.pdbx_description
1 polymer ?
#
loop_
_entity_poly.entity_id
_entity_poly.type
_entity_poly.pdbx_seq_one_letter_code
_entity_poly.pdbx_strand_id
1 'polypeptide(L)' 'FIAGPQGEILAQASHNQEEIIIAEVDLDLQENVRQNWPFFRDRRIDVYDDLTKRALD' A
#
# COMPACT_ATOMS: atom_id res chain seq x y z
N PHE A 1 7.89 -5.04 -9.12
CA PHE A 1 6.51 -5.56 -9.20
C PHE A 1 5.55 -4.39 -9.08
N ILE A 2 4.30 -4.58 -9.48
CA ILE A 2 3.19 -3.64 -9.35
C ILE A 2 2.17 -4.34 -8.44
N ALA A 3 1.65 -3.63 -7.44
CA ALA A 3 0.70 -4.16 -6.48
C ALA A 3 -0.58 -3.33 -6.45
N GLY A 4 -1.69 -3.99 -6.16
CA GLY A 4 -2.98 -3.35 -5.97
C GLY A 4 -3.28 -2.99 -4.51
N PRO A 5 -4.42 -2.32 -4.26
CA PRO A 5 -4.77 -1.76 -2.95
C PRO A 5 -5.00 -2.80 -1.84
N GLN A 6 -5.24 -4.06 -2.17
CA GLN A 6 -5.47 -5.14 -1.20
C GLN A 6 -4.20 -5.98 -0.97
N GLY A 7 -3.06 -5.59 -1.54
CA GLY A 7 -1.79 -6.29 -1.43
C GLY A 7 -1.57 -7.39 -2.48
N GLU A 8 -2.47 -7.51 -3.46
CA GLU A 8 -2.33 -8.37 -4.62
C GLU A 8 -1.17 -7.91 -5.53
N ILE A 9 -0.47 -8.85 -6.17
CA ILE A 9 0.59 -8.55 -7.14
C ILE A 9 -0.05 -8.52 -8.55
N LEU A 10 -0.09 -7.34 -9.17
CA LEU A 10 -0.65 -7.12 -10.51
C LEU A 10 0.34 -7.49 -11.61
N ALA A 11 1.64 -7.26 -11.38
CA ALA A 11 2.70 -7.71 -12.27
C ALA A 11 4.03 -7.85 -11.51
N GLN A 12 4.85 -8.82 -11.86
CA GLN A 12 6.17 -9.01 -11.25
C GLN A 12 7.17 -9.42 -12.32
N ALA A 13 8.24 -8.64 -12.43
CA ALA A 13 9.35 -8.93 -13.33
C ALA A 13 10.22 -10.05 -12.75
N SER A 14 10.92 -10.77 -13.62
CA SER A 14 11.95 -11.71 -13.23
C SER A 14 13.10 -11.05 -12.46
N HIS A 15 13.73 -11.80 -11.55
CA HIS A 15 14.88 -11.35 -10.78
C HIS A 15 16.21 -11.34 -11.56
N ASN A 16 16.27 -12.00 -12.72
CA ASN A 16 17.52 -12.32 -13.42
C ASN A 16 17.45 -12.11 -14.94
N GLN A 17 16.37 -11.53 -15.45
CA GLN A 17 16.16 -11.30 -16.87
C GLN A 17 15.70 -9.86 -17.10
N GLU A 18 16.07 -9.31 -18.26
CA GLU A 18 15.60 -8.00 -18.70
C GLU A 18 14.18 -8.12 -19.25
N GLU A 19 13.23 -7.41 -18.66
CA GLU A 19 11.81 -7.49 -18.99
C GLU A 19 11.13 -6.14 -18.83
N ILE A 20 10.13 -5.86 -19.66
CA ILE A 20 9.19 -4.75 -19.48
C ILE A 20 7.89 -5.34 -18.95
N ILE A 21 7.54 -5.01 -17.71
CA ILE A 21 6.24 -5.37 -17.12
C ILE A 21 5.26 -4.19 -17.23
N ILE A 22 4.01 -4.49 -17.58
CA ILE A 22 2.92 -3.52 -17.70
C ILE A 22 1.73 -4.07 -16.93
N ALA A 23 1.05 -3.22 -16.16
CA ALA A 23 -0.20 -3.56 -15.51
C ALA A 23 -1.20 -2.41 -15.67
N GLU A 24 -2.47 -2.77 -15.79
CA GLU A 24 -3.59 -1.83 -15.71
C GLU A 24 -3.95 -1.61 -14.24
N VAL A 25 -4.18 -0.36 -13.86
CA VAL A 25 -4.52 0.02 -12.49
C VAL A 25 -5.85 0.74 -12.51
N ASP A 26 -6.87 0.10 -11.94
CA ASP A 26 -8.16 0.72 -11.71
C ASP A 26 -8.10 1.59 -10.46
N LEU A 27 -8.27 2.90 -10.66
CA LEU A 27 -8.27 3.89 -9.59
C LEU A 27 -9.59 3.94 -8.83
N ASP A 28 -10.71 3.53 -9.45
CA ASP A 28 -12.03 3.57 -8.82
C ASP A 28 -12.15 2.48 -7.74
N LEU A 29 -11.44 1.37 -7.91
CA LEU A 29 -11.33 0.30 -6.91
C LEU A 29 -10.77 0.80 -5.57
N GLN A 30 -9.94 1.85 -5.56
CA GLN A 30 -9.36 2.41 -4.33
C GLN A 30 -10.43 2.88 -3.34
N GLU A 31 -11.51 3.49 -3.83
CA GLU A 31 -12.58 3.98 -2.98
C GLU A 31 -13.31 2.81 -2.30
N ASN A 32 -13.60 1.74 -3.04
CA ASN A 32 -14.23 0.55 -2.50
C ASN A 32 -13.37 -0.09 -1.39
N VAL A 33 -12.06 -0.22 -1.62
CA VAL A 33 -11.14 -0.79 -0.63
C VAL A 33 -11.09 0.06 0.64
N ARG A 34 -11.04 1.39 0.52
CA ARG A 34 -11.04 2.30 1.68
C ARG A 34 -12.35 2.27 2.47
N GLN A 35 -13.48 2.05 1.81
CA GLN A 35 -14.77 1.89 2.48
C GLN A 35 -14.85 0.58 3.25
N ASN A 36 -14.37 -0.52 2.64
CA ASN A 36 -14.37 -1.84 3.27
C ASN A 36 -13.36 -1.91 4.43
N TRP A 37 -12.18 -1.30 4.26
CA TRP A 37 -11.06 -1.30 5.22
C TRP A 37 -10.69 0.15 5.57
N PRO A 38 -11.44 0.80 6.48
CA PRO A 38 -11.36 2.24 6.71
C PRO A 38 -10.17 2.64 7.61
N PHE A 39 -8.96 2.20 7.26
CA PHE A 39 -7.75 2.50 8.00
C PHE A 39 -7.56 4.00 8.24
N PHE A 40 -7.80 4.84 7.22
CA PHE A 40 -7.64 6.28 7.39
C PHE A 40 -8.59 6.90 8.42
N ARG A 41 -9.78 6.33 8.62
CA ARG A 41 -10.73 6.77 9.64
C ARG A 41 -10.26 6.36 11.03
N ASP A 42 -9.75 5.14 11.16
CA ASP A 42 -9.51 4.51 12.46
C ASP A 42 -8.08 4.74 13.01
N ARG A 43 -7.19 5.38 12.23
CA ARG A 43 -5.84 5.75 12.69
C ARG A 43 -5.91 6.69 13.89
N ARG A 44 -5.28 6.28 14.99
CA ARG A 44 -5.03 7.11 16.18
C ARG A 44 -3.85 8.04 15.95
N ILE A 45 -4.08 9.07 15.14
CA ILE A 45 -3.03 10.04 14.78
C ILE A 45 -2.51 10.82 16.00
N ASP A 46 -3.32 10.94 17.04
CA ASP A 46 -3.01 11.60 18.30
C ASP A 46 -1.90 10.90 19.11
N VAL A 47 -1.59 9.64 18.80
CA VAL A 47 -0.50 8.88 19.47
C VAL A 47 0.75 8.73 18.58
N TYR A 48 0.82 9.42 17.45
CA TYR A 48 1.91 9.25 16.49
C TYR A 48 3.16 10.08 16.76
N ASP A 49 3.11 11.01 17.72
CA ASP A 49 4.23 11.91 18.04
C ASP A 49 5.53 11.17 18.36
N ASP A 50 5.43 9.95 18.89
CA ASP A 50 6.57 9.13 19.27
C ASP A 50 7.12 8.25 18.13
N LEU A 51 6.42 8.09 17.00
CA LEU A 51 6.82 7.19 15.92
C LEU A 51 8.17 7.55 15.30
N THR A 52 8.55 8.83 15.32
CA THR A 52 9.81 9.30 14.77
C THR A 52 10.97 9.24 15.77
N LYS A 53 10.72 8.87 17.03
CA LYS A 53 11.76 8.77 18.05
C LYS A 53 12.49 7.43 17.94
N ARG A 54 13.80 7.45 18.13
CA ARG A 54 14.65 6.24 18.07
C ARG A 54 14.42 5.30 19.26
N ALA A 55 14.13 5.86 20.43
CA ALA A 55 13.80 5.18 21.67
C ALA A 55 12.92 6.10 22.54
N LEU A 56 12.14 5.49 23.44
CA LEU A 56 11.38 6.16 24.49
C LEU A 56 11.94 5.67 25.83
N ASP A 57 12.18 6.60 26.76
CA ASP A 57 12.60 6.31 28.13
C ASP A 57 11.39 6.21 29.07
#